data_AF-A0A522EFS8-F1
#
_entry.id   AF-A0A522EFS8-F1
#
_cell.length_a   1.000
_cell.length_b   1.000
_cell.length_c   1.000
_cell.angle_alpha   90.00
_cell.angle_beta   90.00
_cell.angle_gamma   90.00
#
_symmetry.space_group_name_H-M   'P 1'
#
loop_
_entity.id
_entity.type
_entity.pdbx_description
1 polymer ?
#
loop_
_entity_poly.entity_id
_entity_poly.type
_entity_poly.pdbx_seq_one_letter_code
_entity_poly.pdbx_strand_id
1 'polypeptide(L)'
;MNAPLISSFTLISELVISTGILLVFYQAFFKNKFNTKLAFGLLAYEYLVNIVYMVYRVVTHVESSRPTSFEIMLLAFHGILSLVMILVLTSLFILAYFAQKKGNNLIRKHSRISLAILAVWFVSVLSGISVYVMEYIFKI
;
A
#
# COMPACT_ATOMS: atom_id res chain seq x y z
N MET A 1 26.30 -1.79 2.77
CA MET A 1 25.86 -0.47 3.25
C MET A 1 24.58 -0.73 4.00
N ASN A 2 24.42 -0.14 5.19
CA ASN A 2 23.18 -0.28 5.95
C ASN A 2 22.05 0.41 5.17
N ALA A 3 20.85 -0.17 5.20
CA ALA A 3 19.67 0.47 4.60
C ALA A 3 19.50 1.88 5.20
N PRO A 4 19.27 2.92 4.37
CA PRO A 4 18.99 4.26 4.87
C PRO A 4 17.83 4.24 5.87
N LEU A 5 17.95 5.01 6.95
CA LEU A 5 16.93 5.06 8.01
C LEU A 5 15.54 5.40 7.45
N ILE A 6 15.48 6.31 6.47
CA ILE A 6 14.23 6.73 5.83
C ILE A 6 13.59 5.54 5.08
N SER A 7 14.36 4.78 4.31
CA SER A 7 13.87 3.58 3.60
C SER A 7 13.32 2.52 4.57
N SER A 8 14.03 2.28 5.67
CA SER A 8 13.60 1.33 6.71
C SER A 8 12.35 1.82 7.44
N PHE A 9 12.25 3.12 7.72
CA PHE A 9 11.08 3.73 8.31
C PHE A 9 9.85 3.58 7.40
N THR A 10 9.99 3.87 6.10
CA THR A 10 8.91 3.69 5.11
C THR A 10 8.46 2.22 5.03
N LEU A 11 9.39 1.27 5.06
CA LEU A 11 9.03 -0.15 5.07
C LEU A 11 8.23 -0.54 6.33
N ILE A 12 8.69 -0.12 7.51
CA ILE A 12 8.02 -0.43 8.77
C ILE A 12 6.63 0.21 8.80
N SER A 13 6.52 1.46 8.36
CA SER A 13 5.24 2.12 8.31
C SER A 13 4.29 1.47 7.31
N GLU A 14 4.76 1.04 6.15
CA GLU A 14 3.97 0.28 5.18
C GLU A 14 3.34 -0.97 5.82
N LEU A 15 4.09 -1.70 6.65
CA LEU A 15 3.55 -2.86 7.39
C LEU A 15 2.46 -2.47 8.40
N VAL A 16 2.65 -1.34 9.08
CA VAL A 16 1.65 -0.80 10.02
C VAL A 16 0.39 -0.37 9.28
N ILE A 17 0.53 0.33 8.16
CA ILE A 17 -0.60 0.78 7.34
C ILE A 17 -1.34 -0.40 6.74
N SER A 18 -0.62 -1.37 6.18
CA SER A 18 -1.18 -2.63 5.68
C SER A 18 -1.97 -3.38 6.73
N THR A 19 -1.46 -3.42 7.97
CA THR A 19 -2.20 -3.98 9.11
C THR A 19 -3.46 -3.16 9.39
N GLY A 20 -3.39 -1.84 9.33
CA GLY A 20 -4.54 -0.95 9.43
C GLY A 20 -5.60 -1.22 8.35
N ILE A 21 -5.19 -1.39 7.10
CA ILE A 21 -6.08 -1.72 5.98
C ILE A 21 -6.75 -3.07 6.25
N LEU A 22 -6.00 -4.09 6.65
CA LEU A 22 -6.56 -5.38 7.06
C LEU A 22 -7.60 -5.22 8.18
N LEU A 23 -7.34 -4.37 9.18
CA LEU A 23 -8.29 -4.09 10.26
C LEU A 23 -9.56 -3.40 9.76
N VAL A 24 -9.48 -2.50 8.76
CA VAL A 24 -10.67 -1.90 8.13
C VAL A 24 -11.52 -2.97 7.46
N PHE A 25 -10.92 -3.85 6.67
CA PHE A 25 -11.63 -4.95 6.01
C PHE A 25 -12.19 -5.95 7.02
N TYR A 26 -11.43 -6.31 8.05
CA TYR A 26 -11.86 -7.19 9.12
C TYR A 26 -13.10 -6.63 9.86
N GLN A 27 -13.08 -5.35 10.23
CA GLN A 27 -14.23 -4.70 10.87
C GLN A 27 -15.44 -4.66 9.93
N ALA A 28 -15.21 -4.41 8.64
CA ALA A 28 -16.29 -4.39 7.66
C ALA A 28 -16.92 -5.78 7.48
N PHE A 29 -16.13 -6.85 7.41
CA PHE A 29 -16.63 -8.21 7.21
C PHE A 29 -17.29 -8.80 8.46
N PHE A 30 -16.58 -8.77 9.58
CA PHE A 30 -16.99 -9.51 10.78
C PHE A 30 -17.83 -8.67 11.75
N LYS A 31 -17.59 -7.35 11.80
CA LYS A 31 -18.32 -6.43 12.71
C LYS A 31 -19.39 -5.61 12.00
N ASN A 32 -19.59 -5.84 10.71
CA ASN A 32 -20.48 -5.08 9.84
C ASN A 32 -20.27 -3.55 9.93
N LYS A 33 -19.03 -3.10 10.19
CA LYS A 33 -18.71 -1.70 10.48
C LYS A 33 -17.57 -1.22 9.61
N PHE A 34 -17.79 -0.14 8.87
CA PHE A 34 -16.72 0.58 8.20
C PHE A 34 -16.18 1.68 9.12
N ASN A 35 -14.92 1.58 9.53
CA ASN A 35 -14.29 2.59 10.39
C ASN A 35 -13.70 3.70 9.53
N THR A 36 -14.53 4.68 9.21
CA THR A 36 -14.18 5.82 8.35
C THR A 36 -12.92 6.55 8.80
N LYS A 37 -12.77 6.80 10.11
CA LYS A 37 -11.60 7.53 10.64
C LYS A 37 -10.31 6.78 10.39
N LEU A 38 -10.30 5.46 10.67
CA LEU A 38 -9.15 4.61 10.40
C LEU A 38 -8.87 4.56 8.89
N ALA A 39 -9.89 4.26 8.07
CA ALA A 39 -9.76 4.13 6.63
C ALA A 39 -9.15 5.37 5.95
N PHE A 40 -9.68 6.56 6.23
CA PHE A 40 -9.17 7.80 5.64
C PHE A 40 -7.86 8.28 6.28
N GLY A 41 -7.63 7.98 7.56
CA GLY A 41 -6.33 8.25 8.21
C GLY A 41 -5.20 7.45 7.57
N LEU A 42 -5.44 6.18 7.25
CA LEU A 42 -4.49 5.32 6.54
C LEU A 42 -4.25 5.83 5.12
N LEU A 43 -5.29 6.20 4.36
CA LEU A 43 -5.12 6.79 3.04
C LEU A 43 -4.33 8.10 3.09
N ALA A 44 -4.63 8.98 4.04
CA ALA A 44 -3.88 10.22 4.20
C ALA A 44 -2.40 9.94 4.44
N TYR A 45 -2.07 8.93 5.25
CA TYR A 45 -0.68 8.50 5.44
C TYR A 45 -0.04 8.02 4.13
N GLU A 46 -0.71 7.15 3.38
CA GLU A 46 -0.23 6.66 2.08
C GLU A 46 0.12 7.81 1.12
N TYR A 47 -0.79 8.78 0.97
CA TYR A 47 -0.56 9.93 0.10
C TYR A 47 0.55 10.86 0.60
N LEU A 48 0.64 11.10 1.91
CA LEU A 48 1.56 12.08 2.48
C LEU A 48 2.96 11.54 2.73
N VAL A 49 3.10 10.23 3.00
CA VAL A 49 4.37 9.64 3.39
C VAL A 49 4.89 8.71 2.30
N ASN A 50 4.13 7.71 1.89
CA ASN A 50 4.63 6.71 0.94
C ASN A 50 4.84 7.30 -0.46
N ILE A 51 3.87 8.06 -0.97
CA ILE A 51 4.03 8.73 -2.27
C ILE A 51 5.16 9.78 -2.21
N VAL A 52 5.19 10.61 -1.17
CA VAL A 52 6.25 11.63 -1.02
C VAL A 52 7.62 10.99 -0.92
N TYR A 53 7.76 9.89 -0.18
CA TYR A 53 9.01 9.14 -0.10
C TYR A 53 9.41 8.58 -1.48
N MET A 54 8.48 8.02 -2.25
CA MET A 54 8.78 7.52 -3.60
C MET A 54 9.23 8.64 -4.53
N VAL A 55 8.58 9.82 -4.47
CA VAL A 55 9.01 11.00 -5.23
C VAL A 55 10.39 11.46 -4.78
N TYR A 56 10.64 11.54 -3.47
CA TYR A 56 11.95 11.87 -2.92
C TYR A 56 13.03 10.90 -3.41
N ARG A 57 12.75 9.59 -3.40
CA ARG A 57 13.66 8.57 -3.89
C ARG A 57 13.94 8.78 -5.37
N VAL A 58 12.93 9.00 -6.21
CA VAL A 58 13.14 9.27 -7.65
C VAL A 58 14.09 10.45 -7.89
N VAL A 59 14.04 11.49 -7.05
CA VAL A 59 14.87 12.70 -7.21
C VAL A 59 16.28 12.54 -6.63
N THR A 60 16.44 11.73 -5.57
CA THR A 60 17.69 11.66 -4.79
C THR A 60 18.46 10.37 -4.95
N HIS A 61 17.87 9.33 -5.55
CA HIS A 61 18.54 8.05 -5.74
C HIS A 61 19.62 8.20 -6.81
N VAL A 62 20.88 8.10 -6.38
CA VAL A 62 22.03 8.05 -7.27
C VAL A 62 22.39 6.58 -7.46
N GLU A 63 22.21 6.07 -8.67
CA GLU A 63 22.61 4.70 -9.00
C GLU A 63 24.13 4.54 -8.81
N SER A 64 24.52 3.64 -7.91
CA SER A 64 25.93 3.30 -7.67
C SER A 64 26.43 2.18 -8.61
N SER A 65 25.50 1.45 -9.22
CA SER A 65 25.73 0.39 -10.22
C SER A 65 24.56 0.36 -11.20
N ARG A 66 24.78 -0.12 -12.42
CA ARG A 66 23.69 -0.30 -13.39
C ARG A 66 22.72 -1.37 -12.89
N PRO A 67 21.43 -1.08 -12.70
CA PRO A 67 20.46 -2.06 -12.27
C PRO A 67 20.25 -3.13 -13.35
N THR A 68 20.02 -4.35 -12.90
CA THR A 68 19.64 -5.48 -13.76
C THR A 68 18.24 -5.29 -14.33
N SER A 69 17.92 -5.97 -15.44
CA SER A 69 16.57 -5.91 -16.02
C SER A 69 15.49 -6.40 -15.05
N PHE A 70 15.82 -7.34 -14.16
CA PHE A 70 14.89 -7.83 -13.15
C PHE A 70 14.57 -6.76 -12.10
N GLU A 71 15.57 -6.01 -11.64
CA GLU A 71 15.36 -4.92 -10.68
C GLU A 71 14.52 -3.79 -11.27
N ILE A 72 14.81 -3.40 -12.52
CA ILE A 72 14.01 -2.40 -13.24
C ILE A 72 12.55 -2.87 -13.35
N MET A 73 12.34 -4.13 -13.74
CA MET A 73 11.00 -4.72 -13.83
C MET A 73 10.30 -4.73 -12.47
N LEU A 74 10.98 -5.14 -11.39
CA LEU A 74 10.40 -5.21 -10.06
C LEU A 74 10.04 -3.83 -9.51
N LEU A 75 10.93 -2.84 -9.67
CA LEU A 75 10.68 -1.45 -9.30
C LEU A 75 9.49 -0.86 -10.05
N ALA A 76 9.44 -1.05 -11.38
CA ALA A 76 8.34 -0.57 -12.21
C ALA A 76 7.02 -1.27 -11.86
N PHE A 77 7.05 -2.60 -11.70
CA PHE A 77 5.88 -3.37 -11.30
C PHE A 77 5.33 -2.89 -9.96
N HIS A 78 6.19 -2.78 -8.94
CA HIS A 78 5.77 -2.32 -7.62
C HIS A 78 5.22 -0.88 -7.68
N GLY A 79 5.92 0.05 -8.33
CA GLY A 79 5.50 1.45 -8.41
C GLY A 79 4.16 1.64 -9.14
N ILE A 80 3.92 0.92 -10.23
CA ILE A 80 2.65 0.96 -10.96
C ILE A 80 1.54 0.31 -10.12
N LEU A 81 1.80 -0.86 -9.55
CA LEU A 81 0.81 -1.60 -8.78
C LEU A 81 0.38 -0.82 -7.53
N SER A 82 1.32 -0.21 -6.80
CA SER A 82 1.01 0.59 -5.61
C SER A 82 0.19 1.82 -5.96
N LEU A 83 0.49 2.50 -7.07
CA LEU A 83 -0.28 3.64 -7.55
C LEU A 83 -1.71 3.24 -7.97
N VAL A 84 -1.87 2.12 -8.66
CA VAL A 84 -3.21 1.60 -9.00
C VAL A 84 -3.97 1.24 -7.71
N MET A 85 -3.31 0.60 -6.76
CA MET A 85 -3.93 0.16 -5.53
C MET A 85 -4.37 1.30 -4.62
N ILE A 86 -3.60 2.37 -4.50
CA ILE A 86 -4.02 3.53 -3.70
C ILE A 86 -5.26 4.20 -4.32
N LEU A 87 -5.38 4.26 -5.65
CA LEU A 87 -6.55 4.78 -6.35
C LEU A 87 -7.79 3.88 -6.16
N VAL A 88 -7.59 2.56 -6.27
CA VAL A 88 -8.66 1.58 -6.04
C VAL A 88 -9.16 1.62 -4.60
N LEU A 89 -8.26 1.64 -3.61
CA LEU A 89 -8.63 1.72 -2.20
C LEU A 89 -9.30 3.05 -1.86
N THR A 90 -8.81 4.16 -2.41
CA THR A 90 -9.44 5.47 -2.26
C THR A 90 -10.87 5.46 -2.78
N SER A 91 -11.07 4.96 -3.99
CA SER A 91 -12.39 4.83 -4.61
C SER A 91 -13.30 3.93 -3.77
N LEU A 92 -12.81 2.77 -3.34
CA LEU A 92 -13.56 1.83 -2.50
C LEU A 92 -13.97 2.47 -1.16
N PHE A 93 -13.06 3.19 -0.49
CA PHE A 93 -13.32 3.79 0.81
C PHE A 93 -14.29 4.97 0.72
N ILE A 94 -14.22 5.77 -0.35
CA ILE A 94 -15.20 6.82 -0.64
C ILE A 94 -16.58 6.21 -0.88
N LEU A 95 -16.68 5.18 -1.73
CA LEU A 95 -17.94 4.49 -1.99
C LEU A 95 -18.49 3.80 -0.72
N ALA A 96 -17.62 3.18 0.08
CA ALA A 96 -18.00 2.55 1.35
C ALA A 96 -18.52 3.57 2.37
N TYR A 97 -17.91 4.76 2.43
CA TYR A 97 -18.39 5.87 3.27
C TYR A 97 -19.81 6.31 2.89
N PHE A 98 -20.05 6.55 1.60
CA PHE A 98 -21.39 6.94 1.14
C PHE A 98 -22.42 5.83 1.30
N ALA A 99 -22.03 4.57 1.10
CA ALA A 99 -22.90 3.42 1.35
C ALA A 99 -23.25 3.30 2.84
N GLN A 100 -22.28 3.52 3.73
CA GLN A 100 -22.49 3.43 5.18
C GLN A 100 -23.47 4.50 5.67
N LYS A 101 -23.41 5.72 5.12
CA LYS A 101 -24.42 6.76 5.40
C LYS A 101 -25.84 6.34 5.03
N LYS A 102 -26.00 5.40 4.10
CA LYS A 102 -27.29 4.81 3.70
C LYS A 102 -27.60 3.50 4.47
N GLY A 103 -26.87 3.20 5.55
CA GLY A 103 -27.01 1.96 6.32
C GLY A 103 -26.45 0.71 5.64
N ASN A 104 -25.73 0.86 4.52
CA ASN A 104 -25.19 -0.26 3.75
C ASN A 104 -23.70 -0.44 3.97
N ASN A 105 -23.25 -1.69 4.11
CA ASN A 105 -21.83 -2.02 4.16
C ASN A 105 -21.38 -2.55 2.80
N LEU A 106 -20.81 -1.67 1.96
CA LEU A 106 -20.41 -2.01 0.59
C LEU A 106 -19.36 -3.13 0.55
N ILE A 107 -18.36 -3.07 1.45
CA ILE A 107 -17.27 -4.05 1.53
C ILE A 107 -17.83 -5.44 1.84
N ARG A 108 -18.76 -5.54 2.79
CA ARG A 108 -19.43 -6.81 3.10
C ARG A 108 -20.36 -7.28 1.98
N LYS A 109 -21.12 -6.36 1.37
CA LYS A 109 -22.05 -6.66 0.28
C LYS A 109 -21.33 -7.23 -0.95
N HIS A 110 -20.15 -6.70 -1.28
CA HIS A 110 -19.33 -7.13 -2.42
C HIS A 110 -18.06 -7.86 -1.98
N SER A 111 -18.21 -8.80 -1.03
CA SER A 111 -17.09 -9.43 -0.34
C SER A 111 -16.05 -10.08 -1.23
N ARG A 112 -16.45 -10.74 -2.32
CA ARG A 112 -15.52 -11.36 -3.27
C ARG A 112 -14.60 -10.32 -3.93
N ILE A 113 -15.16 -9.21 -4.38
CA ILE A 113 -14.41 -8.12 -5.03
C ILE A 113 -13.52 -7.44 -3.98
N SER A 114 -14.06 -7.18 -2.79
CA SER A 114 -13.29 -6.61 -1.69
C SER A 114 -12.11 -7.49 -1.25
N LEU A 115 -12.29 -8.81 -1.19
CA LEU A 115 -11.20 -9.74 -0.91
C LEU A 115 -10.17 -9.80 -2.05
N ALA A 116 -10.60 -9.72 -3.30
CA ALA A 116 -9.69 -9.63 -4.44
C ALA A 116 -8.83 -8.35 -4.36
N ILE A 117 -9.46 -7.20 -4.08
CA ILE A 117 -8.75 -5.93 -3.86
C ILE A 117 -7.74 -6.07 -2.72
N LEU A 118 -8.15 -6.67 -1.60
CA LEU A 118 -7.27 -6.89 -0.45
C LEU A 118 -6.10 -7.84 -0.78
N ALA A 119 -6.34 -8.90 -1.57
CA ALA A 119 -5.28 -9.80 -2.01
C ALA A 119 -4.26 -9.07 -2.91
N VAL A 120 -4.73 -8.26 -3.86
CA VAL A 120 -3.86 -7.46 -4.73
C VAL A 120 -3.10 -6.39 -3.94
N TRP A 121 -3.72 -5.81 -2.90
CA TRP A 121 -3.02 -4.94 -1.93
C TRP A 121 -1.81 -5.66 -1.33
N PHE A 122 -2.00 -6.86 -0.79
CA PHE A 122 -0.88 -7.62 -0.21
C PHE A 122 0.20 -8.00 -1.24
N VAL A 123 -0.17 -8.28 -2.49
CA VAL A 123 0.82 -8.48 -3.57
C VAL A 123 1.65 -7.21 -3.78
N SER A 124 1.03 -6.03 -3.72
CA SER A 124 1.72 -4.74 -3.80
C SER A 124 2.69 -4.52 -2.63
N VAL A 125 2.27 -4.85 -1.41
CA VAL A 125 3.11 -4.75 -0.20
C VAL A 125 4.30 -5.69 -0.29
N LEU A 126 4.06 -6.95 -0.68
CA LEU A 126 5.10 -7.96 -0.84
C LEU A 126 6.11 -7.59 -1.94
N SER A 127 5.66 -6.97 -3.04
CA SER A 127 6.58 -6.46 -4.06
C SER A 127 7.44 -5.32 -3.52
N GLY A 128 6.89 -4.44 -2.68
CA GLY A 128 7.65 -3.36 -2.02
C GLY A 128 8.69 -3.88 -1.03
N ILE A 129 8.34 -4.89 -0.23
CA ILE A 129 9.28 -5.61 0.64
C ILE A 129 10.40 -6.23 -0.22
N SER A 130 10.04 -6.85 -1.34
CA SER A 130 11.01 -7.47 -2.24
C SER A 130 11.98 -6.44 -2.83
N VAL A 131 11.49 -5.27 -3.24
CA VAL A 131 12.34 -4.14 -3.68
C VAL A 131 13.34 -3.75 -2.59
N TYR A 132 12.87 -3.57 -1.35
CA TYR A 132 13.73 -3.19 -0.23
C TYR A 132 14.82 -4.25 0.06
N VAL A 133 14.43 -5.52 0.07
CA VAL A 133 15.33 -6.64 0.36
C VAL A 133 16.40 -6.77 -0.73
N MET A 134 16.02 -6.65 -2.00
CA MET A 134 16.97 -6.70 -3.13
C MET A 134 17.99 -5.56 -3.05
N GLU A 135 17.51 -4.33 -2.87
CA GLU A 135 18.33 -3.13 -2.85
C GLU A 135 19.33 -3.09 -1.66
N TYR A 136 18.88 -3.47 -0.47
CA TYR A 136 19.65 -3.20 0.76
C TYR A 136 20.23 -4.44 1.44
N ILE A 137 19.70 -5.64 1.17
CA ILE A 137 20.16 -6.88 1.81
C ILE A 137 20.98 -7.73 0.85
N PHE A 138 20.41 -8.06 -0.32
CA PHE A 138 21.07 -9.00 -1.23
C PHE A 138 22.08 -8.38 -2.18
N LYS A 139 21.97 -7.07 -2.52
CA LYS A 139 22.90 -6.39 -3.45
C LYS A 139 23.16 -7.22 -4.73
N ILE A 140 22.10 -7.66 -5.38
CA ILE A 140 22.19 -8.23 -6.72
C ILE A 140 22.27 -7.08 -7.72
#